data_AF-A0A0W0ZIL4-F1
#
_entry.id   AF-A0A0W0ZIL4-F1
#
_cell.length_a   1.000
_cell.length_b   1.000
_cell.length_c   1.000
_cell.angle_alpha   90.00
_cell.angle_beta   90.00
_cell.angle_gamma   90.00
#
_symmetry.space_group_name_H-M   'P 1'
#
loop_
_entity.id
_entity.type
_entity.pdbx_description
1 polymer ?
#
loop_
_entity_poly.entity_id
_entity_poly.type
_entity_poly.pdbx_seq_one_letter_code
_entity_poly.pdbx_strand_id
1 'polypeptide(L)'
;MPKKAAFVDIDGCLVIEGKLNQALVEQLKAYDEIILFTQRSMYLQVGQISRSYLLSGEVGEDTIVNTCDAVDALSKAIGKKVKVSTSVDQCFGPPTEYYETALKPFEQQLKEEAASKKDKLDFAPFNKRVSDEAAVVRRHFGIEDERAAPDTFYPQGKVEQCQGLMSHLPQLLGTEDITVDFFDDSKRNLNEVIDSDLRQKPNCMVVSGTYICPIAKFHEKYGIDADPRDRKIQAKLQEDPIAKLSQYIAIREAERESSDPRSEYKSKWAEIFRPDVLSATTKISAAKKAIRILQGEENVVMTENELKALQQGRSKDLIGDAIDIIKESQEQNDDRHVFH
;
A
#
# COMPACT_ATOMS: atom_id res chain seq x y z
N MET A 1 10.93 7.81 -19.56
CA MET A 1 9.78 7.99 -18.66
C MET A 1 10.30 7.81 -17.25
N PRO A 2 9.88 8.65 -16.29
CA PRO A 2 10.29 8.53 -14.90
C PRO A 2 9.94 7.14 -14.35
N LYS A 3 10.81 6.58 -13.53
CA LYS A 3 10.50 5.36 -12.77
C LYS A 3 9.52 5.69 -11.65
N LYS A 4 8.60 4.77 -11.36
CA LYS A 4 7.62 4.90 -10.27
C LYS A 4 7.96 3.94 -9.14
N ALA A 5 8.17 4.47 -7.93
CA ALA A 5 8.34 3.66 -6.73
C ALA A 5 7.16 3.87 -5.77
N ALA A 6 6.74 2.81 -5.09
CA ALA A 6 5.74 2.87 -4.03
C ALA A 6 6.39 2.51 -2.69
N PHE A 7 6.24 3.40 -1.70
CA PHE A 7 6.52 3.10 -0.30
C PHE A 7 5.20 2.77 0.38
N VAL A 8 5.08 1.57 0.94
CA VAL A 8 3.77 1.06 1.37
C VAL A 8 3.83 0.59 2.81
N ASP A 9 3.11 1.26 3.71
CA ASP A 9 2.95 0.74 5.07
C ASP A 9 2.20 -0.60 5.08
N ILE A 10 2.50 -1.45 6.07
CA ILE A 10 1.93 -2.79 6.14
C ILE A 10 0.63 -2.80 6.92
N ASP A 11 0.65 -2.27 8.15
CA ASP A 11 -0.38 -2.53 9.15
C ASP A 11 -1.52 -1.53 9.02
N GLY A 12 -2.72 -1.98 8.61
CA GLY A 12 -3.87 -1.09 8.36
C GLY A 12 -3.86 -0.45 6.97
N CYS A 13 -2.77 -0.56 6.22
CA CYS A 13 -2.60 -0.07 4.86
C CYS A 13 -2.63 -1.22 3.83
N LEU A 14 -1.52 -1.96 3.67
CA LEU A 14 -1.46 -3.14 2.80
C LEU A 14 -2.26 -4.33 3.35
N VAL A 15 -2.18 -4.56 4.66
CA VAL A 15 -2.80 -5.69 5.33
C VAL A 15 -3.92 -5.18 6.23
N ILE A 16 -5.13 -5.63 5.93
CA ILE A 16 -6.34 -5.31 6.69
C ILE A 16 -6.94 -6.63 7.14
N GLU A 17 -7.12 -6.80 8.46
CA GLU A 17 -7.68 -8.02 9.06
C GLU A 17 -6.95 -9.31 8.60
N GLY A 18 -5.62 -9.24 8.49
CA GLY A 18 -4.78 -10.37 8.09
C GLY A 18 -4.83 -10.72 6.61
N LYS A 19 -5.41 -9.87 5.75
CA LYS A 19 -5.50 -10.09 4.30
C LYS A 19 -4.98 -8.90 3.51
N LEU A 20 -4.52 -9.15 2.28
CA LEU A 20 -4.12 -8.07 1.38
C LEU A 20 -5.32 -7.18 1.01
N ASN A 21 -5.10 -5.87 1.08
CA ASN A 21 -5.97 -4.86 0.52
C ASN A 21 -5.94 -4.91 -1.02
N GLN A 22 -6.91 -5.58 -1.62
CA GLN A 22 -6.95 -5.81 -3.07
C GLN A 22 -7.03 -4.51 -3.89
N ALA A 23 -7.68 -3.47 -3.37
CA ALA A 23 -7.72 -2.17 -4.04
C ALA A 23 -6.30 -1.57 -4.18
N LEU A 24 -5.52 -1.64 -3.10
CA LEU A 24 -4.13 -1.18 -3.10
C LEU A 24 -3.25 -2.07 -3.98
N VAL A 25 -3.41 -3.40 -3.92
CA VAL A 25 -2.70 -4.34 -4.81
C VAL A 25 -2.87 -3.97 -6.28
N GLU A 26 -4.10 -3.70 -6.73
CA GLU A 26 -4.38 -3.32 -8.12
C GLU A 26 -3.70 -2.01 -8.52
N GLN A 27 -3.63 -1.03 -7.61
CA GLN A 27 -2.91 0.22 -7.86
C GLN A 27 -1.39 0.00 -7.92
N LEU A 28 -0.84 -0.85 -7.04
CA LEU A 28 0.58 -1.16 -6.95
C LEU A 28 1.13 -1.89 -8.21
N LYS A 29 0.27 -2.55 -8.99
CA LYS A 29 0.67 -3.17 -10.27
C LYS A 29 1.30 -2.16 -11.25
N ALA A 30 0.97 -0.86 -11.15
CA ALA A 30 1.48 0.20 -12.03
C ALA A 30 2.89 0.73 -11.70
N TYR A 31 3.49 0.34 -10.58
CA TYR A 31 4.80 0.85 -10.14
C TYR A 31 5.94 0.00 -10.69
N ASP A 32 7.12 0.58 -10.92
CA ASP A 32 8.32 -0.18 -11.27
C ASP A 32 8.89 -0.92 -10.06
N GLU A 33 8.82 -0.29 -8.88
CA GLU A 33 9.38 -0.81 -7.64
C GLU A 33 8.39 -0.63 -6.48
N ILE A 34 8.31 -1.63 -5.61
CA ILE A 34 7.46 -1.59 -4.42
C ILE A 34 8.30 -1.98 -3.22
N ILE A 35 8.29 -1.09 -2.23
CA ILE A 35 9.03 -1.24 -1.00
C ILE A 35 8.03 -1.17 0.15
N LEU A 36 7.86 -2.28 0.87
CA LEU A 36 7.10 -2.26 2.12
C LEU A 36 7.87 -1.41 3.11
N PHE A 37 7.25 -0.34 3.58
CA PHE A 37 7.86 0.74 4.33
C PHE A 37 7.35 0.69 5.77
N THR A 38 7.99 -0.15 6.59
CA THR A 38 7.47 -0.56 7.89
C THR A 38 8.38 -0.11 9.04
N GLN A 39 7.80 -0.02 10.25
CA GLN A 39 8.56 0.19 11.49
C GLN A 39 8.85 -1.13 12.21
N ARG A 40 8.47 -2.27 11.64
CA ARG A 40 8.71 -3.59 12.22
C ARG A 40 10.21 -3.87 12.37
N SER A 41 10.59 -4.38 13.54
CA SER A 41 11.93 -4.83 13.94
C SER A 41 11.81 -6.14 14.71
N MET A 42 12.93 -6.83 15.06
CA MET A 42 12.80 -8.05 15.88
C MET A 42 12.13 -7.75 17.22
N TYR A 43 12.46 -6.60 17.82
CA TYR A 43 11.85 -6.15 19.07
C TYR A 43 10.32 -6.11 19.01
N LEU A 44 9.75 -5.49 17.97
CA LEU A 44 8.28 -5.41 17.82
C LEU A 44 7.69 -6.77 17.43
N GLN A 45 8.37 -7.53 16.57
CA GLN A 45 7.85 -8.77 16.02
C GLN A 45 7.82 -9.92 17.01
N VAL A 46 8.71 -9.96 18.03
CA VAL A 46 8.57 -10.90 19.16
C VAL A 46 7.18 -10.85 19.76
N GLY A 47 6.69 -9.65 20.07
CA GLY A 47 5.39 -9.49 20.70
C GLY A 47 4.25 -9.75 19.72
N GLN A 48 4.35 -9.22 18.50
CA GLN A 48 3.26 -9.25 17.52
C GLN A 48 3.01 -10.67 16.97
N ILE A 49 4.06 -11.37 16.52
CA ILE A 49 3.91 -12.72 15.95
C ILE A 49 3.40 -13.68 17.02
N SER A 50 4.01 -13.68 18.19
CA SER A 50 3.64 -14.63 19.24
C SER A 50 2.21 -14.42 19.73
N ARG A 51 1.73 -13.17 19.83
CA ARG A 51 0.32 -12.91 20.19
C ARG A 51 -0.65 -13.54 19.20
N SER A 52 -0.36 -13.47 17.90
CA SER A 52 -1.20 -14.05 16.85
C SER A 52 -1.36 -15.57 16.98
N TYR A 53 -0.32 -16.28 17.42
CA TYR A 53 -0.36 -17.74 17.56
C TYR A 53 -0.78 -18.22 18.96
N LEU A 54 -0.53 -17.43 20.01
CA LEU A 54 -0.82 -17.80 21.39
C LEU A 54 -2.21 -17.38 21.84
N LEU A 55 -2.73 -16.25 21.35
CA LEU A 55 -3.99 -15.68 21.83
C LEU A 55 -5.16 -15.82 20.84
N SER A 56 -4.87 -15.93 19.53
CA SER A 56 -5.89 -15.81 18.49
C SER A 56 -6.56 -17.12 18.06
N GLY A 57 -6.25 -18.25 18.70
CA GLY A 57 -6.74 -19.57 18.29
C GLY A 57 -6.00 -20.10 17.06
N GLU A 58 -6.69 -20.82 16.16
CA GLU A 58 -6.09 -21.28 14.90
C GLU A 58 -5.96 -20.12 13.91
N VAL A 59 -4.72 -19.70 13.65
CA VAL A 59 -4.38 -18.80 12.55
C VAL A 59 -4.67 -19.52 11.24
N GLY A 60 -5.61 -19.02 10.44
CA GLY A 60 -5.92 -19.61 9.14
C GLY A 60 -4.71 -19.59 8.21
N GLU A 61 -4.57 -20.61 7.35
CA GLU A 61 -3.40 -20.80 6.48
C GLU A 61 -3.06 -19.57 5.61
N ASP A 62 -4.07 -18.82 5.16
CA ASP A 62 -3.92 -17.63 4.32
C ASP A 62 -3.79 -16.31 5.11
N THR A 63 -3.67 -16.36 6.44
CA THR A 63 -3.58 -15.16 7.27
C THR A 63 -2.16 -14.59 7.22
N ILE A 64 -2.06 -13.32 6.85
CA ILE A 64 -0.81 -12.56 6.87
C ILE A 64 -0.51 -12.12 8.30
N VAL A 65 0.51 -12.71 8.91
CA VAL A 65 0.88 -12.44 10.31
C VAL A 65 2.14 -11.59 10.43
N ASN A 66 3.17 -11.94 9.67
CA ASN A 66 4.48 -11.28 9.74
C ASN A 66 4.81 -10.55 8.43
N THR A 67 6.01 -9.97 8.36
CA THR A 67 6.46 -9.18 7.20
C THR A 67 6.73 -10.09 6.01
N CYS A 68 7.29 -11.28 6.25
CA CYS A 68 7.52 -12.28 5.20
C CYS A 68 6.22 -12.69 4.49
N ASP A 69 5.15 -12.94 5.25
CA ASP A 69 3.84 -13.29 4.70
C ASP A 69 3.30 -12.18 3.79
N ALA A 70 3.45 -10.92 4.20
CA ALA A 70 3.03 -9.77 3.41
C ALA A 70 3.83 -9.64 2.10
N VAL A 71 5.15 -9.85 2.17
CA VAL A 71 6.04 -9.86 1.00
C VAL A 71 5.66 -10.97 0.03
N ASP A 72 5.48 -12.19 0.52
CA ASP A 72 5.18 -13.36 -0.31
C ASP A 72 3.80 -13.24 -0.96
N ALA A 73 2.79 -12.87 -0.17
CA ALA A 73 1.43 -12.65 -0.66
C ALA A 73 1.39 -11.54 -1.71
N LEU A 74 2.00 -10.39 -1.42
CA LEU A 74 2.00 -9.26 -2.35
C LEU A 74 2.78 -9.61 -3.61
N SER A 75 4.02 -10.14 -3.49
CA SER A 75 4.86 -10.51 -4.64
C SER A 75 4.15 -11.48 -5.58
N LYS A 76 3.41 -12.46 -5.03
CA LYS A 76 2.58 -13.40 -5.79
C LYS A 76 1.44 -12.68 -6.51
N ALA A 77 0.73 -11.77 -5.84
CA ALA A 77 -0.43 -11.08 -6.40
C ALA A 77 -0.05 -10.12 -7.55
N ILE A 78 1.14 -9.51 -7.50
CA ILE A 78 1.59 -8.54 -8.50
C ILE A 78 2.55 -9.12 -9.54
N GLY A 79 3.09 -10.32 -9.32
CA GLY A 79 4.03 -11.00 -10.22
C GLY A 79 5.44 -10.38 -10.30
N LYS A 80 5.88 -9.66 -9.26
CA LYS A 80 7.23 -9.06 -9.18
C LYS A 80 7.78 -9.10 -7.75
N LYS A 81 9.11 -9.01 -7.62
CA LYS A 81 9.78 -8.99 -6.32
C LYS A 81 9.41 -7.73 -5.54
N VAL A 82 9.02 -7.90 -4.28
CA VAL A 82 8.81 -6.81 -3.33
C VAL A 82 10.02 -6.69 -2.41
N LYS A 83 10.43 -5.46 -2.12
CA LYS A 83 11.48 -5.16 -1.13
C LYS A 83 10.85 -4.66 0.16
N VAL A 84 11.62 -4.62 1.24
CA VAL A 84 11.17 -4.11 2.54
C VAL A 84 12.22 -3.16 3.05
N SER A 85 11.82 -1.97 3.49
CA SER A 85 12.65 -1.08 4.28
C SER A 85 12.06 -0.98 5.68
N THR A 86 12.93 -1.01 6.69
CA THR A 86 12.56 -0.90 8.10
C THR A 86 13.11 0.38 8.72
N SER A 87 12.51 0.81 9.83
CA SER A 87 12.96 2.00 10.56
C SER A 87 14.39 1.88 11.13
N VAL A 88 14.90 0.65 11.25
CA VAL A 88 16.26 0.37 11.74
C VAL A 88 17.29 0.14 10.63
N ASP A 89 16.92 0.21 9.33
CA ASP A 89 17.83 -0.06 8.22
C ASP A 89 19.17 0.72 8.36
N GLN A 90 19.10 2.00 8.73
CA GLN A 90 20.25 2.87 8.95
C GLN A 90 21.29 2.34 9.96
N CYS A 91 20.85 1.47 10.89
CA CYS A 91 21.72 0.85 11.89
C CYS A 91 22.44 -0.40 11.35
N PHE A 92 21.97 -0.97 10.24
CA PHE A 92 22.37 -2.29 9.74
C PHE A 92 22.85 -2.29 8.29
N GLY A 93 22.94 -1.13 7.64
CA GLY A 93 23.55 -0.97 6.32
C GLY A 93 22.70 -0.15 5.35
N PRO A 94 22.88 -0.38 4.03
CA PRO A 94 21.99 0.13 3.01
C PRO A 94 20.51 -0.17 3.27
N PRO A 95 19.59 0.72 2.85
CA PRO A 95 18.16 0.45 2.92
C PRO A 95 17.80 -0.89 2.29
N THR A 96 16.86 -1.60 2.91
CA THR A 96 16.37 -2.94 2.56
C THR A 96 17.23 -4.15 2.90
N GLU A 97 18.48 -3.96 3.32
CA GLU A 97 19.37 -5.07 3.65
C GLU A 97 19.01 -5.76 4.97
N TYR A 98 18.61 -4.98 5.97
CA TYR A 98 18.25 -5.50 7.30
C TYR A 98 17.12 -6.52 7.24
N TYR A 99 16.13 -6.31 6.36
CA TYR A 99 15.05 -7.27 6.19
C TYR A 99 15.56 -8.65 5.76
N GLU A 100 16.38 -8.71 4.71
CA GLU A 100 16.84 -9.98 4.14
C GLU A 100 17.84 -10.68 5.06
N THR A 101 18.71 -9.92 5.74
CA THR A 101 19.83 -10.46 6.54
C THR A 101 19.45 -10.80 7.98
N ALA A 102 18.48 -10.09 8.55
CA ALA A 102 18.20 -10.15 9.98
C ALA A 102 16.72 -10.42 10.27
N LEU A 103 15.79 -9.57 9.80
CA LEU A 103 14.38 -9.64 10.18
C LEU A 103 13.66 -10.87 9.61
N LYS A 104 13.80 -11.15 8.31
CA LYS A 104 13.16 -12.27 7.66
C LYS A 104 13.48 -13.63 8.31
N PRO A 105 14.76 -14.03 8.48
CA PRO A 105 15.07 -15.29 9.16
C PRO A 105 14.65 -15.30 10.62
N PHE A 106 14.56 -14.14 11.29
CA PHE A 106 13.98 -14.03 12.62
C PHE A 106 12.49 -14.35 12.64
N GLU A 107 11.70 -13.66 11.82
CA GLU A 107 10.25 -13.81 11.78
C GLU A 107 9.81 -15.21 11.33
N GLN A 108 10.52 -15.81 10.36
CA GLN A 108 10.25 -17.17 9.89
C GLN A 108 10.45 -18.19 11.00
N GLN A 109 11.61 -18.14 11.68
CA GLN A 109 11.88 -19.04 12.80
C GLN A 109 10.86 -18.85 13.93
N LEU A 110 10.53 -17.60 14.29
CA LEU A 110 9.57 -17.31 15.35
C LEU A 110 8.18 -17.83 14.99
N LYS A 111 7.73 -17.64 13.75
CA LYS A 111 6.45 -18.14 13.25
C LYS A 111 6.39 -19.68 13.31
N GLU A 112 7.42 -20.36 12.82
CA GLU A 112 7.49 -21.82 12.84
C GLU A 112 7.47 -22.38 14.27
N GLU A 113 8.25 -21.81 15.17
CA GLU A 113 8.28 -22.24 16.57
C GLU A 113 6.98 -21.90 17.30
N ALA A 114 6.39 -20.72 17.06
CA ALA A 114 5.11 -20.34 17.67
C ALA A 114 3.96 -21.24 17.20
N ALA A 115 3.90 -21.54 15.90
CA ALA A 115 2.88 -22.43 15.34
C ALA A 115 3.00 -23.87 15.85
N SER A 116 4.23 -24.39 15.98
CA SER A 116 4.48 -25.77 16.39
C SER A 116 4.44 -26.01 17.90
N LYS A 117 4.98 -25.07 18.69
CA LYS A 117 5.12 -25.23 20.16
C LYS A 117 4.00 -24.56 20.94
N LYS A 118 3.27 -23.61 20.35
CA LYS A 118 2.19 -22.83 21.00
C LYS A 118 2.65 -22.34 22.39
N ASP A 119 1.92 -22.64 23.45
CA ASP A 119 2.21 -22.21 24.83
C ASP A 119 3.55 -22.71 25.40
N LYS A 120 4.24 -23.63 24.70
CA LYS A 120 5.57 -24.14 25.07
C LYS A 120 6.71 -23.45 24.33
N LEU A 121 6.44 -22.35 23.62
CA LEU A 121 7.46 -21.57 22.93
C LEU A 121 8.50 -21.04 23.93
N ASP A 122 9.76 -21.35 23.68
CA ASP A 122 10.88 -20.77 24.42
C ASP A 122 11.30 -19.45 23.77
N PHE A 123 11.09 -18.34 24.49
CA PHE A 123 11.44 -17.01 24.03
C PHE A 123 12.90 -16.64 24.26
N ALA A 124 13.67 -17.40 25.05
CA ALA A 124 15.05 -17.08 25.37
C ALA A 124 15.95 -16.84 24.12
N PRO A 125 15.95 -17.72 23.08
CA PRO A 125 16.76 -17.48 21.89
C PRO A 125 16.33 -16.23 21.11
N PHE A 126 15.02 -15.94 21.05
CA PHE A 126 14.50 -14.76 20.37
C PHE A 126 14.83 -13.47 21.12
N ASN A 127 14.66 -13.47 22.44
CA ASN A 127 14.99 -12.34 23.30
C ASN A 127 16.49 -12.02 23.26
N LYS A 128 17.35 -13.03 23.13
CA LYS A 128 18.79 -12.80 22.93
C LYS A 128 19.05 -12.05 21.62
N ARG A 129 18.45 -12.47 20.49
CA ARG A 129 18.60 -11.78 19.20
C ARG A 129 18.06 -10.35 19.24
N VAL A 130 16.92 -10.13 19.92
CA VAL A 130 16.39 -8.79 20.17
C VAL A 130 17.36 -7.94 21.00
N SER A 131 17.98 -8.51 22.02
CA SER A 131 18.99 -7.80 22.82
C SER A 131 20.22 -7.45 21.99
N ASP A 132 20.66 -8.35 21.11
CA ASP A 132 21.79 -8.14 20.21
C ASP A 132 21.47 -7.01 19.19
N GLU A 133 20.26 -6.99 18.61
CA GLU A 133 19.74 -5.90 17.76
C GLU A 133 19.70 -4.57 18.52
N ALA A 134 19.09 -4.56 19.71
CA ALA A 134 18.93 -3.37 20.53
C ALA A 134 20.29 -2.74 20.88
N ALA A 135 21.32 -3.55 21.13
CA ALA A 135 22.67 -3.05 21.39
C ALA A 135 23.29 -2.33 20.17
N VAL A 136 23.01 -2.81 18.94
CA VAL A 136 23.47 -2.16 17.70
C VAL A 136 22.75 -0.83 17.50
N VAL A 137 21.41 -0.82 17.63
CA VAL A 137 20.59 0.40 17.50
C VAL A 137 21.02 1.44 18.54
N ARG A 138 21.17 1.02 19.80
CA ARG A 138 21.63 1.88 20.90
C ARG A 138 22.97 2.53 20.61
N ARG A 139 23.94 1.74 20.13
CA ARG A 139 25.28 2.23 19.76
C ARG A 139 25.21 3.22 18.60
N HIS A 140 24.37 2.95 17.60
CA HIS A 140 24.20 3.83 16.44
C HIS A 140 23.70 5.22 16.85
N PHE A 141 22.76 5.29 17.80
CA PHE A 141 22.21 6.56 18.32
C PHE A 141 22.98 7.15 19.50
N GLY A 142 24.12 6.57 19.89
CA GLY A 142 24.96 7.10 20.96
C GLY A 142 24.29 7.12 22.35
N ILE A 143 23.38 6.18 22.61
CA ILE A 143 22.66 6.11 23.88
C ILE A 143 23.52 5.39 24.93
N GLU A 144 23.95 6.12 25.97
CA GLU A 144 24.88 5.62 26.99
C GLU A 144 24.24 4.70 28.03
N ASP A 145 22.94 4.88 28.33
CA ASP A 145 22.24 4.07 29.31
C ASP A 145 21.89 2.68 28.76
N GLU A 146 22.62 1.66 29.20
CA GLU A 146 22.38 0.27 28.82
C GLU A 146 21.03 -0.29 29.31
N ARG A 147 20.40 0.39 30.28
CA ARG A 147 19.07 0.03 30.83
C ARG A 147 17.94 0.77 30.16
N ALA A 148 18.24 1.72 29.26
CA ALA A 148 17.21 2.39 28.47
C ALA A 148 16.36 1.34 27.75
N ALA A 149 15.05 1.50 27.84
CA ALA A 149 14.10 0.58 27.24
C ALA A 149 14.07 0.80 25.70
N PRO A 150 13.95 -0.26 24.88
CA PRO A 150 14.00 -0.15 23.42
C PRO A 150 13.06 0.88 22.80
N ASP A 151 11.85 1.04 23.33
CA ASP A 151 10.87 2.04 22.90
C ASP A 151 11.37 3.50 22.99
N THR A 152 12.36 3.78 23.84
CA THR A 152 12.92 5.13 24.01
C THR A 152 13.99 5.51 22.98
N PHE A 153 14.60 4.54 22.29
CA PHE A 153 15.70 4.80 21.36
C PHE A 153 15.54 4.14 19.98
N TYR A 154 14.59 3.23 19.81
CA TYR A 154 14.25 2.74 18.48
C TYR A 154 13.61 3.88 17.66
N PRO A 155 13.95 4.02 16.37
CA PRO A 155 13.36 5.06 15.53
C PRO A 155 11.83 4.92 15.45
N GLN A 156 11.13 5.99 15.86
CA GLN A 156 9.67 6.07 15.87
C GLN A 156 9.11 6.90 14.71
N GLY A 157 9.95 7.69 14.05
CA GLY A 157 9.58 8.51 12.89
C GLY A 157 9.65 7.74 11.57
N LYS A 158 9.02 8.29 10.54
CA LYS A 158 9.12 7.84 9.14
C LYS A 158 10.08 8.73 8.35
N VAL A 159 10.42 9.93 8.84
CA VAL A 159 11.23 10.91 8.09
C VAL A 159 12.64 10.42 7.81
N GLU A 160 13.37 9.94 8.83
CA GLU A 160 14.76 9.49 8.66
C GLU A 160 14.82 8.25 7.75
N GLN A 161 13.88 7.32 7.94
CA GLN A 161 13.73 6.15 7.08
C GLN A 161 13.46 6.55 5.63
N CYS A 162 12.57 7.52 5.42
CA CYS A 162 12.22 8.03 4.09
C CYS A 162 13.43 8.71 3.46
N GLN A 163 14.16 9.53 4.21
CA GLN A 163 15.37 10.21 3.75
C GLN A 163 16.43 9.21 3.28
N GLY A 164 16.72 8.20 4.11
CA GLY A 164 17.69 7.16 3.80
C GLY A 164 17.30 6.38 2.54
N LEU A 165 16.03 5.99 2.44
CA LEU A 165 15.52 5.24 1.29
C LEU A 165 15.50 6.06 0.01
N MET A 166 14.99 7.30 0.05
CA MET A 166 14.99 8.23 -1.08
C MET A 166 16.39 8.49 -1.62
N SER A 167 17.39 8.59 -0.74
CA SER A 167 18.80 8.79 -1.13
C SER A 167 19.41 7.55 -1.79
N HIS A 168 18.87 6.36 -1.51
CA HIS A 168 19.34 5.10 -2.07
C HIS A 168 18.59 4.68 -3.35
N LEU A 169 17.37 5.18 -3.55
CA LEU A 169 16.53 4.83 -4.70
C LEU A 169 17.22 5.00 -6.08
N PRO A 170 18.03 6.06 -6.34
CA PRO A 170 18.71 6.17 -7.63
C PRO A 170 19.67 5.03 -7.93
N GLN A 171 20.36 4.51 -6.91
CA GLN A 171 21.22 3.34 -7.04
C GLN A 171 20.39 2.08 -7.27
N LEU A 172 19.24 1.97 -6.61
CA LEU A 172 18.33 0.84 -6.72
C LEU A 172 17.67 0.73 -8.10
N LEU A 173 17.32 1.87 -8.71
CA LEU A 173 16.57 1.96 -9.97
C LEU A 173 17.44 2.32 -11.18
N GLY A 174 18.71 2.69 -10.96
CA GLY A 174 19.64 3.09 -12.01
C GLY A 174 19.31 4.43 -12.68
N THR A 175 18.57 5.31 -12.01
CA THR A 175 18.14 6.62 -12.53
C THR A 175 17.82 7.60 -11.40
N GLU A 176 18.04 8.90 -11.61
CA GLU A 176 17.59 9.98 -10.71
C GLU A 176 16.15 10.43 -11.02
N ASP A 177 15.63 10.08 -12.20
CA ASP A 177 14.26 10.43 -12.63
C ASP A 177 13.24 9.46 -12.04
N ILE A 178 12.87 9.71 -10.78
CA ILE A 178 12.01 8.84 -9.98
C ILE A 178 10.86 9.66 -9.36
N THR A 179 9.66 9.13 -9.49
CA THR A 179 8.47 9.58 -8.75
C THR A 179 8.14 8.56 -7.67
N VAL A 180 7.80 9.03 -6.48
CA VAL A 180 7.57 8.18 -5.31
C VAL A 180 6.21 8.50 -4.71
N ASP A 181 5.40 7.48 -4.51
CA ASP A 181 4.15 7.60 -3.78
C ASP A 181 4.28 6.85 -2.43
N PHE A 182 3.91 7.52 -1.35
CA PHE A 182 3.93 6.96 0.01
C PHE A 182 2.51 6.69 0.50
N PHE A 183 2.19 5.41 0.69
CA PHE A 183 0.88 4.90 1.09
C PHE A 183 0.88 4.54 2.57
N ASP A 184 0.03 5.22 3.34
CA ASP A 184 -0.14 4.98 4.78
C ASP A 184 -1.60 5.27 5.17
N ASP A 185 -2.12 4.57 6.17
CA ASP A 185 -3.44 4.82 6.75
C ASP A 185 -3.35 5.75 7.98
N SER A 186 -2.14 6.04 8.47
CA SER A 186 -1.86 7.00 9.54
C SER A 186 -1.66 8.39 8.96
N LYS A 187 -2.62 9.29 9.21
CA LYS A 187 -2.44 10.72 8.93
C LYS A 187 -1.18 11.30 9.58
N ARG A 188 -0.85 10.87 10.80
CA ARG A 188 0.35 11.34 11.51
C ARG A 188 1.60 11.03 10.70
N ASN A 189 1.72 9.81 10.17
CA ASN A 189 2.90 9.40 9.39
C ASN A 189 3.00 10.19 8.08
N LEU A 190 1.86 10.38 7.39
CA LEU A 190 1.82 11.17 6.16
C LEU A 190 2.24 12.63 6.41
N ASN A 191 1.67 13.26 7.43
CA ASN A 191 2.01 14.64 7.80
C ASN A 191 3.47 14.78 8.24
N GLU A 192 4.00 13.81 8.98
CA GLU A 192 5.42 13.80 9.37
C GLU A 192 6.34 13.94 8.15
N VAL A 193 6.04 13.20 7.08
CA VAL A 193 6.81 13.26 5.82
C VAL A 193 6.54 14.56 5.05
N ILE A 194 5.29 15.04 5.02
CA ILE A 194 4.92 16.28 4.32
C ILE A 194 5.55 17.51 4.97
N ASP A 195 5.57 17.57 6.30
CA ASP A 195 6.04 18.72 7.08
C ASP A 195 7.56 18.71 7.27
N SER A 196 8.24 17.64 6.86
CA SER A 196 9.70 17.51 6.95
C SER A 196 10.47 18.42 5.97
N ASP A 197 11.78 18.55 6.19
CA ASP A 197 12.70 19.26 5.29
C ASP A 197 13.32 18.37 4.19
N LEU A 198 12.67 17.25 3.86
CA LEU A 198 13.13 16.36 2.79
C LEU A 198 13.26 17.13 1.46
N ARG A 199 14.43 17.03 0.83
CA ARG A 199 14.74 17.70 -0.45
C ARG A 199 13.77 17.31 -1.56
N GLN A 200 13.38 16.04 -1.60
CA GLN A 200 12.34 15.51 -2.48
C GLN A 200 11.34 14.77 -1.62
N LYS A 201 10.08 15.23 -1.64
CA LYS A 201 8.98 14.62 -0.88
C LYS A 201 8.23 13.64 -1.77
N PRO A 202 7.86 12.46 -1.26
CA PRO A 202 6.95 11.57 -1.97
C PRO A 202 5.54 12.17 -2.01
N ASN A 203 4.73 11.76 -3.00
CA ASN A 203 3.31 12.05 -2.99
C ASN A 203 2.64 11.19 -1.91
N CYS A 204 2.08 11.83 -0.90
CA CYS A 204 1.48 11.13 0.23
C CYS A 204 0.03 10.72 -0.10
N MET A 205 -0.23 9.43 0.00
CA MET A 205 -1.49 8.77 -0.36
C MET A 205 -2.15 8.20 0.90
N VAL A 206 -3.34 8.71 1.21
CA VAL A 206 -4.18 8.18 2.29
C VAL A 206 -4.78 6.87 1.84
N VAL A 207 -4.63 5.83 2.66
CA VAL A 207 -5.29 4.52 2.49
C VAL A 207 -6.30 4.30 3.61
N SER A 208 -7.55 3.96 3.28
CA SER A 208 -8.56 3.54 4.26
C SER A 208 -9.54 2.57 3.62
N GLY A 209 -9.35 1.27 3.88
CA GLY A 209 -10.07 0.23 3.15
C GLY A 209 -9.79 0.31 1.65
N THR A 210 -10.84 0.42 0.83
CA THR A 210 -10.72 0.56 -0.63
C THR A 210 -10.53 2.01 -1.10
N TYR A 211 -10.62 2.99 -0.19
CA TYR A 211 -10.36 4.38 -0.50
C TYR A 211 -8.85 4.63 -0.53
N ILE A 212 -8.35 5.14 -1.66
CA ILE A 212 -6.95 5.51 -1.85
C ILE A 212 -6.92 6.85 -2.59
N CYS A 213 -6.30 7.86 -2.01
CA CYS A 213 -6.33 9.21 -2.57
C CYS A 213 -5.14 10.06 -2.08
N PRO A 214 -4.63 11.03 -2.88
CA PRO A 214 -3.67 12.00 -2.39
C PRO A 214 -4.21 12.74 -1.15
N ILE A 215 -3.37 12.90 -0.14
CA ILE A 215 -3.76 13.54 1.13
C ILE A 215 -4.30 14.96 0.94
N ALA A 216 -3.80 15.71 -0.05
CA ALA A 216 -4.32 17.03 -0.38
C ALA A 216 -5.80 16.99 -0.78
N LYS A 217 -6.20 16.00 -1.59
CA LYS A 217 -7.59 15.79 -1.99
C LYS A 217 -8.46 15.26 -0.86
N PHE A 218 -7.89 14.40 -0.01
CA PHE A 218 -8.56 14.00 1.22
C PHE A 218 -8.86 15.20 2.13
N HIS A 219 -7.90 16.10 2.34
CA HIS A 219 -8.08 17.32 3.14
C HIS A 219 -9.06 18.31 2.49
N GLU A 220 -9.05 18.46 1.16
CA GLU A 220 -10.03 19.29 0.43
C GLU A 220 -11.46 18.83 0.70
N LYS A 221 -11.69 17.51 0.70
CA LYS A 221 -13.03 16.92 0.83
C LYS A 221 -13.51 16.76 2.28
N TYR A 222 -12.62 16.35 3.19
CA TYR A 222 -12.99 15.98 4.55
C TYR A 222 -12.47 16.94 5.63
N GLY A 223 -11.61 17.88 5.25
CA GLY A 223 -10.97 18.84 6.16
C GLY A 223 -9.59 18.38 6.63
N ILE A 224 -8.73 19.35 6.93
CA ILE A 224 -7.33 19.12 7.37
C ILE A 224 -7.28 18.30 8.65
N ASP A 225 -8.28 18.39 9.53
CA ASP A 225 -8.31 17.69 10.81
C ASP A 225 -8.89 16.26 10.73
N ALA A 226 -9.51 15.88 9.60
CA ALA A 226 -10.07 14.54 9.45
C ALA A 226 -8.99 13.45 9.56
N ASP A 227 -9.31 12.34 10.22
CA ASP A 227 -8.44 11.17 10.36
C ASP A 227 -9.06 10.00 9.57
N PRO A 228 -8.35 9.39 8.61
CA PRO A 228 -8.84 8.23 7.85
C PRO A 228 -9.13 6.99 8.70
N ARG A 229 -8.63 6.93 9.94
CA ARG A 229 -8.93 5.87 10.92
C ARG A 229 -10.14 6.18 11.81
N ASP A 230 -10.66 7.41 11.77
CA ASP A 230 -11.88 7.76 12.51
C ASP A 230 -13.10 7.03 11.92
N ARG A 231 -13.92 6.42 12.78
CA ARG A 231 -15.07 5.62 12.35
C ARG A 231 -16.10 6.40 11.52
N LYS A 232 -16.33 7.68 11.84
CA LYS A 232 -17.28 8.51 11.07
C LYS A 232 -16.71 8.86 9.71
N ILE A 233 -15.41 9.09 9.63
CA ILE A 233 -14.73 9.30 8.34
C ILE A 233 -14.74 8.01 7.52
N GLN A 234 -14.40 6.86 8.10
CA GLN A 234 -14.43 5.56 7.42
C GLN A 234 -15.80 5.25 6.81
N ALA A 235 -16.90 5.52 7.53
CA ALA A 235 -18.25 5.33 7.00
C ALA A 235 -18.54 6.23 5.79
N LYS A 236 -18.02 7.47 5.78
CA LYS A 236 -18.13 8.37 4.62
C LYS A 236 -17.26 7.90 3.44
N LEU A 237 -16.07 7.36 3.73
CA LEU A 237 -15.14 6.87 2.71
C LEU A 237 -15.69 5.64 1.99
N GLN A 238 -16.40 4.74 2.68
CA GLN A 238 -17.06 3.59 2.06
C GLN A 238 -18.09 4.00 1.00
N GLU A 239 -18.74 5.14 1.19
CA GLU A 239 -19.73 5.67 0.24
C GLU A 239 -19.10 6.52 -0.88
N ASP A 240 -17.80 6.81 -0.78
CA ASP A 240 -17.08 7.64 -1.74
C ASP A 240 -16.98 6.94 -3.12
N PRO A 241 -17.22 7.67 -4.23
CA PRO A 241 -17.04 7.14 -5.58
C PRO A 241 -15.67 6.49 -5.81
N ILE A 242 -14.58 7.03 -5.26
CA ILE A 242 -13.24 6.45 -5.36
C ILE A 242 -13.23 5.05 -4.74
N ALA A 243 -13.73 4.90 -3.51
CA ALA A 243 -13.75 3.61 -2.80
C ALA A 243 -14.60 2.57 -3.52
N LYS A 244 -15.76 2.99 -4.02
CA LYS A 244 -16.71 2.18 -4.80
C LYS A 244 -16.11 1.69 -6.12
N LEU A 245 -15.45 2.59 -6.86
CA LEU A 245 -14.77 2.25 -8.11
C LEU A 245 -13.56 1.35 -7.88
N SER A 246 -12.76 1.60 -6.83
CA SER A 246 -11.64 0.74 -6.44
C SER A 246 -12.10 -0.68 -6.11
N GLN A 247 -13.18 -0.80 -5.33
CA GLN A 247 -13.79 -2.09 -5.03
C GLN A 247 -14.30 -2.79 -6.29
N TYR A 248 -14.96 -2.04 -7.19
CA TYR A 248 -15.40 -2.56 -8.47
C TYR A 248 -14.24 -3.12 -9.30
N ILE A 249 -13.12 -2.40 -9.41
CA ILE A 249 -11.93 -2.86 -10.13
C ILE A 249 -11.40 -4.15 -9.50
N ALA A 250 -11.22 -4.20 -8.18
CA ALA A 250 -10.71 -5.37 -7.48
C ALA A 250 -11.57 -6.61 -7.72
N ILE A 251 -12.91 -6.48 -7.63
CA ILE A 251 -13.85 -7.58 -7.91
C ILE A 251 -13.71 -8.05 -9.36
N ARG A 252 -13.64 -7.11 -10.31
CA ARG A 252 -13.61 -7.43 -11.74
C ARG A 252 -12.29 -8.04 -12.19
N GLU A 253 -11.16 -7.65 -11.62
CA GLU A 253 -9.87 -8.28 -11.91
C GLU A 253 -9.80 -9.69 -11.27
N ALA A 254 -10.35 -9.88 -10.06
CA ALA A 254 -10.47 -11.21 -9.46
C ALA A 254 -11.34 -12.17 -10.31
N GLU A 255 -12.47 -11.69 -10.84
CA GLU A 255 -13.31 -12.46 -11.77
C GLU A 255 -12.57 -12.84 -13.06
N ARG A 256 -11.68 -11.97 -13.53
CA ARG A 256 -10.87 -12.19 -14.73
C ARG A 256 -9.80 -13.25 -14.51
N GLU A 257 -9.15 -13.21 -13.35
CA GLU A 257 -8.14 -14.20 -12.93
C GLU A 257 -8.79 -15.56 -12.62
N SER A 258 -10.04 -15.57 -12.14
CA SER A 258 -10.77 -16.80 -11.82
C SER A 258 -10.98 -17.70 -13.05
N SER A 259 -10.98 -19.02 -12.83
CA SER A 259 -11.28 -20.02 -13.86
C SER A 259 -12.78 -20.23 -14.09
N ASP A 260 -13.67 -19.37 -13.57
CA ASP A 260 -15.11 -19.57 -13.72
C ASP A 260 -15.54 -19.39 -15.20
N PRO A 261 -16.06 -20.44 -15.87
CA PRO A 261 -16.53 -20.35 -17.25
C PRO A 261 -17.77 -19.46 -17.43
N ARG A 262 -18.44 -19.06 -16.34
CA ARG A 262 -19.54 -18.08 -16.34
C ARG A 262 -19.06 -16.63 -16.26
N SER A 263 -17.75 -16.42 -16.09
CA SER A 263 -17.15 -15.10 -16.07
C SER A 263 -17.38 -14.36 -17.39
N GLU A 264 -17.74 -13.07 -17.31
CA GLU A 264 -17.88 -12.17 -18.46
C GLU A 264 -16.58 -12.06 -19.27
N TYR A 265 -15.44 -12.54 -18.75
CA TYR A 265 -14.14 -12.56 -19.42
C TYR A 265 -13.84 -13.85 -20.20
N LYS A 266 -14.54 -14.96 -19.90
CA LYS A 266 -14.24 -16.29 -20.46
C LYS A 266 -15.42 -16.90 -21.23
N SER A 267 -16.55 -16.21 -21.31
CA SER A 267 -17.69 -16.64 -22.14
C SER A 267 -17.37 -16.53 -23.64
N LYS A 268 -17.91 -17.43 -24.47
CA LYS A 268 -17.78 -17.38 -25.95
C LYS A 268 -18.23 -16.05 -26.56
N TRP A 269 -19.14 -15.34 -25.89
CA TRP A 269 -19.63 -14.03 -26.32
C TRP A 269 -18.62 -12.91 -26.04
N ALA A 270 -17.84 -13.01 -24.96
CA ALA A 270 -16.77 -12.07 -24.63
C ALA A 270 -15.63 -12.09 -25.65
N GLU A 271 -15.37 -13.24 -26.28
CA GLU A 271 -14.35 -13.35 -27.33
C GLU A 271 -14.75 -12.66 -28.65
N ILE A 272 -16.06 -12.50 -28.90
CA ILE A 272 -16.62 -11.97 -30.14
C ILE A 272 -16.79 -10.44 -30.09
N PHE A 273 -17.01 -9.84 -28.91
CA PHE A 273 -17.23 -8.39 -28.73
C PHE A 273 -16.04 -7.72 -28.01
N ARG A 274 -14.91 -7.54 -28.74
CA ARG A 274 -13.61 -7.13 -28.15
C ARG A 274 -13.40 -5.61 -27.91
N PRO A 275 -14.18 -4.67 -28.49
CA PRO A 275 -14.17 -3.28 -28.00
C PRO A 275 -15.58 -2.68 -27.99
N ASP A 276 -16.51 -3.28 -27.26
CA ASP A 276 -17.81 -2.66 -27.00
C ASP A 276 -17.76 -1.87 -25.68
N VAL A 277 -18.58 -0.84 -25.55
CA VAL A 277 -18.86 -0.11 -24.30
C VAL A 277 -19.25 -1.09 -23.18
N LEU A 278 -19.83 -2.23 -23.56
CA LEU A 278 -20.25 -3.29 -22.66
C LEU A 278 -19.11 -4.17 -22.15
N SER A 279 -17.92 -4.14 -22.80
CA SER A 279 -16.81 -5.00 -22.43
C SER A 279 -16.29 -4.68 -21.02
N ALA A 280 -16.00 -5.72 -20.25
CA ALA A 280 -15.56 -5.56 -18.88
C ALA A 280 -14.17 -4.90 -18.80
N THR A 281 -13.31 -5.10 -19.81
CA THR A 281 -12.03 -4.39 -19.97
C THR A 281 -12.24 -2.89 -20.14
N THR A 282 -13.18 -2.45 -20.99
CA THR A 282 -13.53 -1.03 -21.17
C THR A 282 -13.99 -0.43 -19.84
N LYS A 283 -14.82 -1.14 -19.09
CA LYS A 283 -15.34 -0.67 -17.81
C LYS A 283 -14.27 -0.58 -16.72
N ILE A 284 -13.36 -1.55 -16.64
CA ILE A 284 -12.19 -1.46 -15.74
C ILE A 284 -11.33 -0.25 -16.12
N SER A 285 -11.02 -0.08 -17.41
CA SER A 285 -10.20 1.04 -17.88
C SER A 285 -10.86 2.38 -17.56
N ALA A 286 -12.18 2.47 -17.79
CA ALA A 286 -12.97 3.64 -17.47
C ALA A 286 -12.97 3.95 -15.97
N ALA A 287 -13.15 2.93 -15.11
CA ALA A 287 -13.08 3.08 -13.65
C ALA A 287 -11.68 3.52 -13.19
N LYS A 288 -10.60 2.93 -13.73
CA LYS A 288 -9.21 3.31 -13.43
C LYS A 288 -8.94 4.78 -13.78
N LYS A 289 -9.42 5.25 -14.93
CA LYS A 289 -9.29 6.67 -15.35
C LYS A 289 -10.17 7.61 -14.52
N ALA A 290 -11.40 7.21 -14.19
CA ALA A 290 -12.28 7.97 -13.32
C ALA A 290 -11.64 8.21 -11.94
N ILE A 291 -11.05 7.17 -11.32
CA ILE A 291 -10.34 7.30 -10.05
C ILE A 291 -9.22 8.33 -10.16
N ARG A 292 -8.39 8.25 -11.21
CA ARG A 292 -7.28 9.21 -11.43
C ARG A 292 -7.78 10.65 -11.55
N ILE A 293 -8.87 10.88 -12.29
CA ILE A 293 -9.50 12.21 -12.41
C ILE A 293 -10.02 12.69 -11.04
N LEU A 294 -10.72 11.83 -10.30
CA LEU A 294 -11.25 12.17 -8.97
C LEU A 294 -10.14 12.39 -7.92
N GLN A 295 -8.98 11.78 -8.12
CA GLN A 295 -7.75 12.04 -7.36
C GLN A 295 -7.04 13.34 -7.78
N GLY A 296 -7.55 14.04 -8.80
CA GLY A 296 -7.01 15.31 -9.29
C GLY A 296 -5.86 15.18 -10.27
N GLU A 297 -5.65 14.01 -10.89
CA GLU A 297 -4.63 13.87 -11.91
C GLU A 297 -5.04 14.59 -13.20
N GLU A 298 -4.20 15.53 -13.64
CA GLU A 298 -4.41 16.28 -14.87
C GLU A 298 -4.13 15.44 -16.13
N ASN A 299 -4.73 15.84 -17.26
CA ASN A 299 -4.48 15.24 -18.59
C ASN A 299 -4.83 13.74 -18.70
N VAL A 300 -5.71 13.23 -17.84
CA VAL A 300 -6.26 11.89 -17.97
C VAL A 300 -7.32 11.89 -19.08
N VAL A 301 -6.99 11.31 -20.23
CA VAL A 301 -7.91 11.25 -21.39
C VAL A 301 -8.69 9.93 -21.40
N MET A 302 -10.01 10.04 -21.47
CA MET A 302 -10.95 8.94 -21.65
C MET A 302 -11.42 8.89 -23.11
N THR A 303 -11.54 7.68 -23.65
CA THR A 303 -12.19 7.46 -24.94
C THR A 303 -13.71 7.62 -24.79
N GLU A 304 -14.41 7.88 -25.91
CA GLU A 304 -15.88 7.96 -25.93
C GLU A 304 -16.53 6.70 -25.34
N ASN A 305 -15.96 5.52 -25.63
CA ASN A 305 -16.46 4.25 -25.11
C ASN A 305 -16.26 4.11 -23.60
N GLU A 306 -15.16 4.60 -23.05
CA GLU A 306 -14.93 4.60 -21.60
C GLU A 306 -15.88 5.57 -20.90
N LEU A 307 -16.11 6.76 -21.47
CA LEU A 307 -17.06 7.72 -20.91
C LEU A 307 -18.50 7.18 -20.94
N LYS A 308 -18.91 6.57 -22.06
CA LYS A 308 -20.20 5.87 -22.15
C LYS A 308 -20.30 4.71 -21.16
N ALA A 309 -19.21 3.98 -20.93
CA ALA A 309 -19.21 2.86 -19.99
C ALA A 309 -19.43 3.30 -18.54
N LEU A 310 -18.94 4.49 -18.14
CA LEU A 310 -19.24 5.07 -16.83
C LEU A 310 -20.70 5.50 -16.67
N GLN A 311 -21.35 5.87 -17.78
CA GLN A 311 -22.73 6.36 -17.78
C GLN A 311 -23.79 5.25 -17.82
N GLN A 312 -23.38 3.99 -17.75
CA GLN A 312 -24.27 2.84 -17.90
C GLN A 312 -24.21 1.87 -16.71
N GLY A 313 -25.37 1.31 -16.37
CA GLY A 313 -25.51 0.23 -15.39
C GLY A 313 -24.82 0.50 -14.06
N ARG A 314 -24.14 -0.52 -13.52
CA ARG A 314 -23.51 -0.48 -12.20
C ARG A 314 -22.47 0.64 -12.06
N SER A 315 -21.74 1.00 -13.10
CA SER A 315 -20.72 2.06 -13.01
C SER A 315 -21.35 3.44 -12.75
N LYS A 316 -22.52 3.70 -13.36
CA LYS A 316 -23.29 4.92 -13.12
C LYS A 316 -23.77 4.99 -11.66
N ASP A 317 -24.28 3.88 -11.15
CA ASP A 317 -24.79 3.80 -9.78
C ASP A 317 -23.67 4.00 -8.74
N LEU A 318 -22.46 3.51 -9.04
CA LEU A 318 -21.30 3.66 -8.16
C LEU A 318 -20.73 5.09 -8.15
N ILE A 319 -20.73 5.77 -9.30
CA ILE A 319 -20.11 7.09 -9.45
C ILE A 319 -21.06 8.23 -9.09
N GLY A 320 -22.37 8.05 -9.30
CA GLY A 320 -23.38 9.06 -9.02
C GLY A 320 -23.07 10.41 -9.68
N ASP A 321 -23.22 11.48 -8.91
CA ASP A 321 -23.02 12.86 -9.36
C ASP A 321 -21.56 13.20 -9.70
N ALA A 322 -20.60 12.36 -9.30
CA ALA A 322 -19.19 12.57 -9.64
C ALA A 322 -18.90 12.37 -11.15
N ILE A 323 -19.87 11.87 -11.93
CA ILE A 323 -19.75 11.80 -13.39
C ILE A 323 -19.59 13.17 -14.03
N ASP A 324 -20.15 14.23 -13.45
CA ASP A 324 -20.09 15.57 -14.04
C ASP A 324 -18.69 16.19 -13.87
N ILE A 325 -18.04 15.97 -12.72
CA ILE A 325 -16.61 16.33 -12.52
C ILE A 325 -15.73 15.67 -13.59
N ILE A 326 -16.02 14.42 -13.95
CA ILE A 326 -15.25 13.68 -14.95
C ILE A 326 -15.45 14.27 -16.35
N LYS A 327 -16.69 14.62 -16.72
CA LYS A 327 -16.99 15.25 -18.01
C LYS A 327 -16.33 16.63 -18.12
N GLU A 328 -16.45 17.46 -17.09
CA GLU A 328 -15.81 18.79 -17.06
C GLU A 328 -14.30 18.67 -17.25
N SER A 329 -13.66 17.68 -16.63
CA SER A 329 -12.24 17.40 -16.83
C SER A 329 -11.91 16.97 -18.27
N GLN A 330 -12.78 16.22 -18.95
CA GLN A 330 -12.57 15.87 -20.37
C GLN A 330 -12.72 17.08 -21.29
N GLU A 331 -13.73 17.92 -21.07
CA GLU A 331 -13.95 19.14 -21.85
C GLU A 331 -12.76 20.10 -21.74
N GLN A 332 -12.20 20.28 -20.54
CA GLN A 332 -11.00 21.10 -20.34
C GLN A 332 -9.77 20.56 -21.07
N ASN A 333 -9.62 19.24 -21.16
CA ASN A 333 -8.51 18.62 -21.90
C ASN A 333 -8.68 18.78 -23.41
N ASP A 334 -9.91 18.65 -23.92
CA ASP A 334 -10.21 18.85 -25.34
C ASP A 334 -9.95 20.29 -25.76
N ASP A 335 -10.34 21.28 -24.96
CA ASP A 335 -10.05 22.69 -25.21
C ASP A 335 -8.54 22.96 -25.25
N ARG A 336 -7.77 22.40 -24.30
CA ARG A 336 -6.29 22.54 -24.29
C ARG A 336 -5.63 21.96 -25.54
N HIS A 337 -6.21 20.92 -26.15
CA HIS A 337 -5.70 20.31 -27.37
C HIS A 337 -6.05 21.08 -28.65
N VAL A 338 -7.05 21.98 -28.62
CA VAL A 338 -7.42 22.82 -29.77
C VAL A 338 -6.52 24.06 -29.91
N PHE A 339 -5.82 24.46 -28.84
CA PHE A 339 -4.97 25.66 -28.80
C PHE A 339 -3.45 25.39 -28.91
N HIS A 340 -3.04 24.15 -29.17
CA HIS A 340 -1.66 23.75 -29.45
C HIS A 340 -1.57 23.06 -30.81
#